data_AF-A0A1C4XPV1-F1
#
_entry.id   AF-A0A1C4XPV1-F1
#
_cell.length_a   1.000
_cell.length_b   1.000
_cell.length_c   1.000
_cell.angle_alpha   90.00
_cell.angle_beta   90.00
_cell.angle_gamma   90.00
#
_symmetry.space_group_name_H-M   'P 1'
#
loop_
_entity.id
_entity.type
_entity.pdbx_description
1 polymer ?
#
loop_
_entity_poly.entity_id
_entity_poly.type
_entity_poly.pdbx_seq_one_letter_code
_entity_poly.pdbx_strand_id
1 'polypeptide(L)'
;MFRRHVAWLALAVGVLSGCSEPPYPLPDRNAADVRTEEERLASLLPGELLGGPGTCEVRLLGRDGASSFAWAHCEATPGPGVTSGVSVPVRVDGDRVTQPGDGSEYSASVRRMFPARLAEAVLRDDGRLRP
;
A
#
# COMPACT_ATOMS: atom_id res chain seq x y z
N MET A 1 66.34 31.19 -1.32
CA MET A 1 65.21 31.09 -2.28
C MET A 1 65.02 29.63 -2.64
N PHE A 2 63.80 29.10 -2.49
CA PHE A 2 63.14 28.02 -3.27
C PHE A 2 62.08 27.34 -2.39
N ARG A 3 60.87 27.90 -2.44
CA ARG A 3 59.61 27.29 -2.00
C ARG A 3 59.34 26.08 -2.91
N ARG A 4 59.08 24.90 -2.33
CA ARG A 4 58.50 23.76 -3.05
C ARG A 4 57.19 23.38 -2.38
N HIS A 5 56.10 23.75 -3.05
CA HIS A 5 54.75 23.32 -2.73
C HIS A 5 54.56 21.91 -3.28
N VAL A 6 54.36 20.93 -2.41
CA VAL A 6 53.91 19.59 -2.80
C VAL A 6 52.39 19.61 -2.77
N ALA A 7 51.78 19.77 -3.94
CA ALA A 7 50.35 19.67 -4.12
C ALA A 7 49.94 18.19 -4.05
N TRP A 8 49.29 17.80 -2.96
CA TRP A 8 48.61 16.52 -2.82
C TRP A 8 47.24 16.60 -3.50
N LEU A 9 47.09 15.95 -4.65
CA LEU A 9 45.79 15.67 -5.27
C LEU A 9 45.28 14.34 -4.68
N ALA A 10 44.55 14.42 -3.57
CA ALA A 10 43.75 13.29 -3.08
C ALA A 10 42.45 13.23 -3.88
N LEU A 11 42.37 12.32 -4.85
CA LEU A 11 41.11 11.94 -5.48
C LEU A 11 40.27 11.18 -4.44
N ALA A 12 39.31 11.88 -3.83
CA ALA A 12 38.26 11.24 -3.06
C ALA A 12 37.21 10.68 -4.03
N VAL A 13 37.31 9.39 -4.35
CA VAL A 13 36.21 8.64 -4.98
C VAL A 13 35.16 8.41 -3.91
N GLY A 14 34.20 9.34 -3.82
CA GLY A 14 33.01 9.18 -2.99
C GLY A 14 32.11 8.12 -3.61
N VAL A 15 32.20 6.88 -3.11
CA VAL A 15 31.24 5.83 -3.40
C VAL A 15 29.92 6.27 -2.79
N LEU A 16 29.02 6.82 -3.61
CA LEU A 16 27.62 7.02 -3.27
C LEU A 16 27.00 5.63 -3.10
N SER A 17 27.14 5.05 -1.91
CA SER A 17 26.30 3.95 -1.46
C SER A 17 24.88 4.48 -1.41
N GLY A 18 24.15 4.30 -2.52
CA GLY A 18 22.72 4.51 -2.59
C GLY A 18 22.06 3.53 -1.65
N CYS A 19 21.84 3.95 -0.40
CA CYS A 19 21.04 3.21 0.56
C CYS A 19 19.59 3.26 0.06
N SER A 20 19.24 2.34 -0.84
CA SER A 20 17.85 2.05 -1.17
C SER A 20 17.14 1.67 0.12
N GLU A 21 16.22 2.54 0.57
CA GLU A 21 15.48 2.34 1.81
C GLU A 21 14.74 0.99 1.75
N PRO A 22 14.77 0.16 2.81
CA PRO A 22 14.16 -1.15 2.78
C PRO A 22 12.67 -1.03 2.43
N PRO A 23 12.13 -1.99 1.65
CA PRO A 23 10.71 -2.00 1.33
C PRO A 23 9.86 -2.02 2.60
N TYR A 24 8.67 -1.43 2.53
CA TYR A 24 7.71 -1.47 3.65
C TYR A 24 7.43 -2.94 4.03
N PRO A 25 7.53 -3.30 5.33
CA PRO A 25 7.33 -4.67 5.81
C PRO A 25 5.84 -5.00 5.81
N LEU A 26 5.45 -6.04 5.06
CA LEU A 26 4.07 -6.51 5.02
C LEU A 26 3.83 -7.60 6.06
N PRO A 27 2.61 -7.68 6.62
CA PRO A 27 2.19 -8.83 7.42
C PRO A 27 2.39 -10.15 6.67
N ASP A 28 2.81 -11.18 7.41
CA ASP A 28 2.93 -12.55 6.90
C ASP A 28 1.53 -13.12 6.64
N ARG A 29 1.24 -13.48 5.38
CA ARG A 29 -0.07 -14.02 5.00
C ARG A 29 -0.36 -15.38 5.64
N ASN A 30 0.66 -16.11 6.06
CA ASN A 30 0.47 -17.42 6.68
C ASN A 30 0.12 -17.31 8.17
N ALA A 31 0.28 -16.13 8.76
CA ALA A 31 -0.07 -15.90 10.16
C ALA A 31 -1.59 -16.01 10.35
N ALA A 32 -2.01 -16.71 11.41
CA ALA A 32 -3.43 -17.00 11.64
C ALA A 32 -4.27 -15.72 11.81
N ASP A 33 -3.76 -14.74 12.54
CA ASP A 33 -4.44 -13.45 12.77
C ASP A 33 -4.54 -12.60 11.50
N VAL A 34 -3.59 -12.72 10.57
CA VAL A 34 -3.63 -12.05 9.27
C VAL A 34 -4.72 -12.68 8.41
N ARG A 35 -4.77 -14.02 8.31
CA ARG A 35 -5.80 -14.73 7.54
C ARG A 35 -7.21 -14.45 8.06
N THR A 36 -7.41 -14.52 9.38
CA THR A 36 -8.73 -14.23 9.98
C THR A 36 -9.21 -12.83 9.64
N GLU A 37 -8.31 -11.85 9.61
CA GLU A 37 -8.68 -10.49 9.23
C GLU A 37 -8.86 -10.32 7.72
N GLU A 38 -8.02 -10.94 6.88
CA GLU A 38 -8.24 -10.94 5.43
C GLU A 38 -9.60 -11.57 5.07
N GLU A 39 -10.00 -12.66 5.74
CA GLU A 39 -11.32 -13.29 5.60
C GLU A 39 -12.46 -12.36 6.06
N ARG A 40 -12.28 -11.69 7.21
CA ARG A 40 -13.26 -10.70 7.70
C ARG A 40 -13.42 -9.58 6.69
N LEU A 41 -12.33 -9.02 6.19
CA LEU A 41 -12.35 -7.96 5.20
C LEU A 41 -12.95 -8.43 3.87
N ALA A 42 -12.62 -9.63 3.41
CA ALA A 42 -13.17 -10.20 2.17
C ALA A 42 -14.70 -10.37 2.22
N SER A 43 -15.28 -10.57 3.41
CA SER A 43 -16.74 -10.63 3.59
C SER A 43 -17.41 -9.25 3.72
N LEU A 44 -16.71 -8.26 4.28
CA LEU A 44 -17.21 -6.88 4.44
C LEU A 44 -17.18 -6.09 3.13
N LEU A 45 -16.06 -6.15 2.41
CA LEU A 45 -15.74 -5.23 1.32
C LEU A 45 -16.64 -5.32 0.07
N PRO A 46 -17.22 -6.46 -0.33
CA PRO A 46 -18.12 -6.50 -1.48
C PRO A 46 -19.31 -5.53 -1.33
N GLY A 47 -19.94 -5.52 -0.15
CA GLY A 47 -21.08 -4.63 0.10
C GLY A 47 -20.70 -3.14 0.06
N GLU A 48 -19.52 -2.81 0.58
CA GLU A 48 -19.04 -1.43 0.70
C GLU A 48 -18.45 -0.88 -0.60
N LEU A 49 -17.71 -1.70 -1.35
CA LEU A 49 -16.99 -1.25 -2.55
C LEU A 49 -17.77 -1.45 -3.85
N LEU A 50 -18.65 -2.45 -3.91
CA LEU A 50 -19.42 -2.77 -5.12
C LEU A 50 -20.87 -2.31 -5.02
N GLY A 51 -21.37 -1.98 -3.82
CA GLY A 51 -22.78 -1.64 -3.59
C GLY A 51 -23.73 -2.81 -3.87
N GLY A 52 -23.23 -4.05 -3.82
CA GLY A 52 -23.96 -5.24 -4.24
C GLY A 52 -23.15 -6.53 -4.09
N PRO A 53 -23.68 -7.67 -4.56
CA PRO A 53 -23.00 -8.96 -4.44
C PRO A 53 -21.73 -9.01 -5.30
N GLY A 54 -20.69 -9.62 -4.75
CA GLY A 54 -19.42 -9.84 -5.42
C GLY A 54 -18.43 -10.56 -4.52
N THR A 55 -17.21 -10.73 -5.02
CA THR A 55 -16.11 -11.36 -4.29
C THR A 55 -14.93 -10.42 -4.22
N CYS A 56 -14.27 -10.38 -3.07
CA CYS A 56 -13.05 -9.59 -2.88
C CYS A 56 -11.89 -10.50 -2.45
N GLU A 57 -10.78 -10.40 -3.16
CA GLU A 57 -9.47 -10.83 -2.68
C GLU A 57 -8.83 -9.68 -1.90
N VAL A 58 -8.24 -9.98 -0.74
CA VAL A 58 -7.72 -8.97 0.18
C VAL A 58 -6.30 -9.29 0.59
N ARG A 59 -5.44 -8.27 0.59
CA ARG A 59 -4.12 -8.30 1.21
C ARG A 59 -4.08 -7.35 2.38
N LEU A 60 -3.84 -7.84 3.60
CA LEU A 60 -3.59 -6.99 4.74
C LEU A 60 -2.21 -6.33 4.60
N LEU A 61 -2.19 -5.00 4.69
CA LEU A 61 -0.98 -4.18 4.56
C LEU A 61 -0.44 -3.75 5.93
N GLY A 62 -1.30 -3.70 6.94
CA GLY A 62 -0.89 -3.38 8.30
C GLY A 62 -2.07 -3.06 9.20
N ARG A 63 -1.77 -2.81 10.47
CA ARG A 63 -2.74 -2.33 11.47
C ARG A 63 -2.12 -1.20 12.27
N ASP A 64 -2.96 -0.27 12.70
CA ASP A 64 -2.61 0.78 13.66
C ASP A 64 -3.78 0.96 14.63
N GLY A 65 -3.58 0.52 15.88
CA GLY A 65 -4.66 0.43 16.86
C GLY A 65 -5.83 -0.43 16.36
N ALA A 66 -7.01 0.19 16.23
CA ALA A 66 -8.23 -0.45 15.75
C ALA A 66 -8.42 -0.36 14.22
N SER A 67 -7.51 0.30 13.51
CA SER A 67 -7.58 0.47 12.06
C SER A 67 -6.83 -0.65 11.36
N SER A 68 -7.46 -1.27 10.37
CA SER A 68 -6.85 -2.18 9.41
C SER A 68 -6.63 -1.46 8.08
N PHE A 69 -5.47 -1.68 7.47
CA PHE A 69 -5.12 -1.17 6.15
C PHE A 69 -4.96 -2.34 5.20
N ALA A 70 -5.66 -2.32 4.08
CA ALA A 70 -5.66 -3.44 3.15
C ALA A 70 -5.61 -2.97 1.69
N TRP A 71 -5.19 -3.84 0.79
CA TRP A 71 -5.51 -3.74 -0.62
C TRP A 71 -6.66 -4.69 -0.93
N ALA A 72 -7.68 -4.19 -1.62
CA ALA A 72 -8.83 -4.97 -2.03
C ALA A 72 -8.87 -5.06 -3.55
N HIS A 73 -9.06 -6.27 -4.07
CA HIS A 73 -9.40 -6.52 -5.47
C HIS A 73 -10.76 -7.20 -5.50
N CYS A 74 -11.79 -6.47 -5.92
CA CYS A 74 -13.16 -6.91 -5.86
C CYS A 74 -13.77 -6.98 -7.26
N GLU A 75 -14.56 -8.02 -7.49
CA GLU A 75 -15.29 -8.26 -8.74
C GLU A 75 -16.76 -8.48 -8.40
N ALA A 76 -17.64 -7.72 -9.07
CA ALA A 76 -19.08 -7.90 -8.93
C ALA A 76 -19.51 -9.22 -9.55
N THR A 77 -20.52 -9.86 -8.94
CA THR A 77 -21.12 -11.06 -9.52
C THR A 77 -21.62 -10.74 -10.93
N PRO A 78 -21.24 -11.51 -11.97
CA PRO A 78 -21.63 -11.23 -13.34
C PRO A 78 -23.14 -11.15 -13.50
N GLY A 79 -23.63 -10.01 -14.00
CA GLY A 79 -25.02 -9.78 -14.38
C GLY A 79 -25.13 -9.43 -15.86
N PRO A 80 -26.34 -9.45 -16.46
CA PRO A 80 -26.52 -9.08 -17.85
C PRO A 80 -26.04 -7.64 -18.10
N GLY A 81 -24.89 -7.52 -18.79
CA GLY A 81 -24.32 -6.25 -19.23
C GLY A 81 -23.43 -5.52 -18.23
N VAL A 82 -23.09 -6.11 -17.07
CA VAL A 82 -22.30 -5.44 -16.04
C VAL A 82 -21.15 -6.35 -15.56
N THR A 83 -19.94 -6.04 -15.99
CA THR A 83 -18.69 -6.43 -15.33
C THR A 83 -18.10 -5.17 -14.72
N SER A 84 -18.30 -4.99 -13.41
CA SER A 84 -17.61 -3.96 -12.65
C SER A 84 -16.68 -4.62 -11.64
N GLY A 85 -15.50 -4.02 -11.48
CA GLY A 85 -14.53 -4.44 -10.50
C GLY A 85 -13.73 -3.24 -10.04
N VAL A 86 -13.14 -3.35 -8.86
CA VAL A 86 -12.35 -2.28 -8.26
C VAL A 86 -11.14 -2.88 -7.59
N SER A 87 -9.99 -2.24 -7.79
CA SER A 87 -8.73 -2.60 -7.14
C SER A 87 -8.16 -1.37 -6.47
N VAL A 88 -8.33 -1.28 -5.15
CA VAL A 88 -8.02 -0.06 -4.39
C VAL A 88 -7.46 -0.37 -3.00
N PRO A 89 -6.57 0.48 -2.48
CA PRO A 89 -6.20 0.44 -1.07
C PRO A 89 -7.36 0.98 -0.22
N VAL A 90 -7.64 0.33 0.90
CA VAL A 90 -8.70 0.70 1.83
C VAL A 90 -8.17 0.85 3.26
N ARG A 91 -8.79 1.76 4.00
CA ARG A 91 -8.71 1.82 5.46
C ARG A 91 -10.03 1.31 6.01
N VAL A 92 -9.96 0.45 7.02
CA VAL A 92 -11.12 -0.11 7.70
C VAL A 92 -11.02 0.18 9.19
N ASP A 93 -11.97 0.94 9.73
CA ASP A 93 -12.11 1.22 11.15
C ASP A 93 -13.34 0.48 11.69
N GLY A 94 -13.14 -0.70 12.28
CA GLY A 94 -14.23 -1.62 12.60
C GLY A 94 -14.91 -2.13 11.32
N ASP A 95 -16.13 -1.66 11.06
CA ASP A 95 -16.89 -1.97 9.84
C ASP A 95 -16.94 -0.79 8.85
N ARG A 96 -16.41 0.38 9.23
CA ARG A 96 -16.39 1.54 8.33
C ARG A 96 -15.24 1.42 7.34
N VAL A 97 -15.58 1.32 6.06
CA VAL A 97 -14.62 1.29 4.96
C VAL A 97 -14.42 2.70 4.40
N THR A 98 -13.16 3.11 4.23
CA THR A 98 -12.78 4.35 3.55
C THR A 98 -11.90 4.00 2.36
N GLN A 99 -12.23 4.55 1.19
CA GLN A 99 -11.45 4.45 -0.04
C GLN A 99 -10.86 5.82 -0.41
N PRO A 100 -9.72 5.85 -1.13
CA PRO A 100 -9.19 7.12 -1.63
C PRO A 100 -10.13 7.72 -2.68
N GLY A 101 -10.06 9.04 -2.86
CA GLY A 101 -10.63 9.68 -4.04
C GLY A 101 -9.95 9.20 -5.33
N ASP A 102 -10.52 9.56 -6.47
CA ASP A 102 -10.02 9.20 -7.79
C ASP A 102 -9.19 10.35 -8.42
N GLY A 103 -8.62 10.07 -9.59
CA GLY A 103 -7.91 11.06 -10.39
C GLY A 103 -6.84 11.83 -9.62
N SER A 104 -6.93 13.16 -9.62
CA SER A 104 -5.98 14.05 -8.93
C SER A 104 -6.05 13.97 -7.40
N GLU A 105 -7.15 13.48 -6.84
CA GLU A 105 -7.36 13.40 -5.39
C GLU A 105 -6.80 12.12 -4.77
N TYR A 106 -6.43 11.14 -5.59
CA TYR A 106 -5.98 9.82 -5.14
C TYR A 106 -4.79 9.92 -4.18
N SER A 107 -3.69 10.57 -4.61
CA SER A 107 -2.46 10.64 -3.83
C SER A 107 -2.65 11.38 -2.50
N ALA A 108 -3.42 12.48 -2.50
CA ALA A 108 -3.72 13.23 -1.30
C ALA A 108 -4.61 12.43 -0.33
N SER A 109 -5.55 11.66 -0.86
CA SER A 109 -6.43 10.81 -0.06
C SER A 109 -5.66 9.66 0.59
N VAL A 110 -4.80 8.97 -0.17
CA VAL A 110 -3.93 7.90 0.37
C VAL A 110 -3.08 8.44 1.53
N ARG A 111 -2.47 9.62 1.39
CA ARG A 111 -1.65 10.22 2.46
C ARG A 111 -2.44 10.60 3.73
N ARG A 112 -3.73 10.90 3.62
CA ARG A 112 -4.59 11.16 4.78
C ARG A 112 -5.09 9.88 5.44
N MET A 113 -5.30 8.83 4.65
CA MET A 113 -5.88 7.58 5.11
C MET A 113 -4.86 6.67 5.80
N PHE A 114 -3.63 6.59 5.28
CA PHE A 114 -2.63 5.60 5.69
C PHE A 114 -1.50 6.23 6.52
N PRO A 115 -0.85 5.45 7.41
CA PRO A 115 0.39 5.86 8.05
C PRO A 115 1.44 6.21 7.00
N ALA A 116 2.27 7.24 7.26
CA ALA A 116 3.12 7.86 6.26
C ALA A 116 3.95 6.86 5.43
N ARG A 117 4.62 5.88 6.07
CA ARG A 117 5.42 4.88 5.34
C ARG A 117 4.58 3.95 4.47
N LEU A 118 3.37 3.60 4.91
CA LEU A 118 2.47 2.76 4.14
C LEU A 118 1.85 3.54 2.98
N ALA A 119 1.50 4.81 3.19
CA ALA A 119 1.04 5.69 2.12
C ALA A 119 2.09 5.79 0.99
N GLU A 120 3.36 6.00 1.34
CA GLU A 120 4.44 6.06 0.35
C GLU A 120 4.68 4.69 -0.33
N ALA A 121 4.47 3.57 0.37
CA ALA A 121 4.53 2.25 -0.26
C ALA A 121 3.40 2.07 -1.30
N VAL A 122 2.17 2.44 -0.94
CA VAL A 122 0.99 2.41 -1.82
C VAL A 122 1.19 3.25 -3.07
N LEU A 123 1.75 4.45 -2.93
CA LEU A 123 1.93 5.39 -4.05
C LEU A 123 3.13 5.06 -4.94
N ARG A 124 4.11 4.30 -4.44
CA ARG A 124 5.34 4.00 -5.19
C ARG A 124 5.25 2.71 -5.99
N ASP A 125 4.74 1.64 -5.39
CA ASP A 125 4.69 0.31 -6.01
C ASP A 125 3.53 -0.49 -5.40
N ASP A 126 2.37 -0.40 -6.06
CA ASP A 126 1.18 -1.11 -5.64
C ASP A 126 1.17 -2.58 -6.05
N GLY A 127 1.96 -2.99 -7.05
CA GLY A 127 1.96 -4.36 -7.58
C GLY A 127 2.26 -5.40 -6.51
N ARG A 128 3.14 -5.07 -5.56
CA ARG A 128 3.49 -5.93 -4.42
C ARG A 128 2.45 -5.92 -3.28
N LEU A 129 1.55 -4.94 -3.28
CA LEU A 129 0.53 -4.75 -2.25
C LEU A 129 -0.80 -5.38 -2.64
N ARG A 130 -1.00 -5.64 -3.93
CA ARG A 130 -2.18 -6.35 -4.45
C ARG A 130 -2.21 -7.80 -3.93
N PRO A 131 -3.41 -8.39 -3.78
CA PRO A 131 -3.62 -9.77 -3.34
C PRO A 131 -2.86 -10.83 -4.13
#